data_AF-A0A973AR74-F1
#
_entry.id   AF-A0A973AR74-F1
#
_cell.length_a   1.000
_cell.length_b   1.000
_cell.length_c   1.000
_cell.angle_alpha   90.00
_cell.angle_beta   90.00
_cell.angle_gamma   90.00
#
_symmetry.space_group_name_H-M   'P 1'
#
loop_
_entity.id
_entity.type
_entity.pdbx_description
1 polymer ?
#
loop_
_entity_poly.entity_id
_entity_poly.type
_entity_poly.pdbx_seq_one_letter_code
_entity_poly.pdbx_strand_id
1 'polypeptide(L)'
;MSLKILVTTGLFFISTNIAFGNTYTYALKGHPKENTNCYTLAKSLISYFEAETKVKVLHIECTKETSSGFDFVIEYESNQKLEFTSTDYELTGAYQTGRYHDKETCEKNLPTQINIFQAATKLKPIFSYCRSHEKFSTIGPGHSLNIRNAKPWEPIITAVGRSPVKPILGGYLYYSKPINMTDIELFDSLKSAMERNGAILADLVFDDSFILGETSVHYFSSSLKSIHMEQVTRTAKAEQCLSQAEEAKSWLNSINNPPFGIYCAAPQFGQPEFSLNIGFINNESISAKDAIDEFDTFQDCEIHKAEVVQNNAGSSLKLLLGGLCTYEQNTYKYLVRLFSQEK
;
A
#
# COMPACT_ATOMS: atom_id res chain seq x y z
N MET A 1 92.98 -14.31 -7.20
CA MET A 1 91.86 -13.75 -6.40
C MET A 1 90.60 -13.81 -7.26
N SER A 2 89.67 -14.70 -6.95
CA SER A 2 88.50 -14.99 -7.79
C SER A 2 87.24 -14.40 -7.15
N LEU A 3 86.58 -13.48 -7.86
CA LEU A 3 85.32 -12.86 -7.47
C LEU A 3 84.18 -13.84 -7.82
N LYS A 4 83.42 -14.31 -6.83
CA LYS A 4 82.15 -15.04 -7.04
C LYS A 4 80.99 -14.10 -6.80
N ILE A 5 80.28 -13.75 -7.87
CA ILE A 5 79.00 -13.05 -7.83
C ILE A 5 77.92 -14.10 -7.53
N LEU A 6 77.24 -13.95 -6.40
CA LEU A 6 76.08 -14.74 -6.02
C LEU A 6 74.83 -14.01 -6.53
N VAL A 7 74.28 -14.46 -7.67
CA VAL A 7 72.98 -14.00 -8.16
C VAL A 7 71.92 -14.82 -7.44
N THR A 8 71.33 -14.27 -6.38
CA THR A 8 70.10 -14.80 -5.78
C THR A 8 68.91 -14.33 -6.60
N THR A 9 68.44 -15.17 -7.50
CA THR A 9 67.11 -15.06 -8.12
C THR A 9 66.05 -15.34 -7.04
N GLY A 10 65.56 -14.27 -6.41
CA GLY A 10 64.38 -14.33 -5.56
C GLY A 10 63.14 -14.60 -6.40
N LEU A 11 62.59 -15.81 -6.33
CA LEU A 11 61.21 -16.08 -6.74
C LEU A 11 60.29 -15.31 -5.79
N PHE A 12 59.76 -14.18 -6.25
CA PHE A 12 58.59 -13.56 -5.66
C PHE A 12 57.38 -14.48 -5.91
N PHE A 13 57.04 -15.31 -4.92
CA PHE A 13 55.71 -15.88 -4.84
C PHE A 13 54.73 -14.75 -4.51
N ILE A 14 54.09 -14.19 -5.54
CA ILE A 14 52.90 -13.36 -5.36
C ILE A 14 51.80 -14.33 -4.95
N SER A 15 51.61 -14.51 -3.64
CA SER A 15 50.41 -15.15 -3.11
C SER A 15 49.23 -14.26 -3.46
N THR A 16 48.56 -14.53 -4.57
CA THR A 16 47.21 -14.00 -4.81
C THR A 16 46.34 -14.60 -3.72
N ASN A 17 46.12 -13.82 -2.65
CA ASN A 17 45.01 -14.06 -1.73
C ASN A 17 43.73 -13.92 -2.56
N ILE A 18 43.28 -15.03 -3.14
CA ILE A 18 41.94 -15.15 -3.68
C ILE A 18 41.05 -15.16 -2.44
N ALA A 19 40.65 -13.97 -2.00
CA ALA A 19 39.58 -13.84 -1.03
C ALA A 19 38.33 -14.43 -1.69
N PHE A 20 37.95 -15.64 -1.29
CA PHE A 20 36.67 -16.21 -1.67
C PHE A 20 35.58 -15.26 -1.16
N GLY A 21 34.68 -14.85 -2.05
CA GLY A 21 33.54 -14.04 -1.66
C GLY A 21 32.62 -14.83 -0.73
N ASN A 22 31.81 -14.13 0.06
CA ASN A 22 30.74 -14.78 0.81
C ASN A 22 29.64 -15.23 -0.16
N THR A 23 28.98 -16.34 0.16
CA THR A 23 27.84 -16.86 -0.60
C THR A 23 26.54 -16.31 -0.04
N TYR A 24 25.65 -15.84 -0.92
CA TYR A 24 24.32 -15.34 -0.58
C TYR A 24 23.27 -15.89 -1.53
N THR A 25 22.02 -15.92 -1.09
CA THR A 25 20.89 -16.38 -1.88
C THR A 25 19.88 -15.27 -2.12
N TYR A 26 19.28 -15.26 -3.30
CA TYR A 26 18.11 -14.46 -3.65
C TYR A 26 17.03 -15.37 -4.22
N ALA A 27 15.81 -15.28 -3.69
CA ALA A 27 14.66 -16.05 -4.17
C ALA A 27 13.79 -15.18 -5.06
N LEU A 28 13.50 -15.67 -6.27
CA LEU A 28 12.59 -15.06 -7.23
C LEU A 28 11.37 -15.96 -7.38
N LYS A 29 10.21 -15.50 -6.92
CA LYS A 29 9.00 -16.34 -6.86
C LYS A 29 8.04 -16.11 -8.01
N GLY A 30 7.41 -17.18 -8.48
CA GLY A 30 6.32 -17.15 -9.46
C GLY A 30 6.66 -16.40 -10.75
N HIS A 31 7.91 -16.49 -11.20
CA HIS A 31 8.30 -15.96 -12.49
C HIS A 31 7.52 -16.70 -13.59
N PRO A 32 6.92 -15.99 -14.55
CA PRO A 32 6.01 -16.59 -15.51
C PRO A 32 6.67 -17.71 -16.29
N LYS A 33 5.95 -18.82 -16.43
CA LYS A 33 6.31 -19.89 -17.33
C LYS A 33 6.08 -19.40 -18.76
N GLU A 34 7.17 -19.17 -19.47
CA GLU A 34 7.14 -18.92 -20.92
C GLU A 34 7.00 -20.24 -21.70
N ASN A 35 7.05 -20.20 -23.04
CA ASN A 35 7.06 -21.39 -23.91
C ASN A 35 8.38 -22.21 -23.79
N THR A 36 9.08 -22.13 -22.67
CA THR A 36 10.37 -22.76 -22.39
C THR A 36 10.31 -23.57 -21.09
N ASN A 37 11.28 -24.46 -20.90
CA ASN A 37 11.39 -25.24 -19.67
C ASN A 37 12.17 -24.47 -18.59
N CYS A 38 12.03 -24.92 -17.33
CA CYS A 38 12.70 -24.37 -16.13
C CYS A 38 14.20 -24.08 -16.37
N TYR A 39 14.90 -25.03 -16.98
CA TYR A 39 16.35 -24.97 -17.17
C TYR A 39 16.80 -23.87 -18.12
N THR A 40 16.11 -23.72 -19.26
CA THR A 40 16.41 -22.66 -20.23
C THR A 40 16.18 -21.28 -19.62
N LEU A 41 15.06 -21.12 -18.89
CA LEU A 41 14.76 -19.87 -18.21
C LEU A 41 15.78 -19.56 -17.10
N ALA A 42 16.18 -20.57 -16.32
CA ALA A 42 17.21 -20.45 -15.30
C ALA A 42 18.53 -19.92 -15.86
N LYS A 43 19.01 -20.47 -16.98
CA LYS A 43 20.23 -20.00 -17.65
C LYS A 43 20.14 -18.53 -18.09
N SER A 44 19.00 -18.14 -18.65
CA SER A 44 18.77 -16.75 -19.07
C SER A 44 18.81 -15.81 -17.87
N LEU A 45 18.15 -16.19 -16.76
CA LEU A 45 18.13 -15.43 -15.52
C LEU A 45 19.52 -15.29 -14.90
N ILE A 46 20.36 -16.34 -14.94
CA ILE A 46 21.77 -16.25 -14.52
C ILE A 46 22.48 -15.14 -15.30
N SER A 47 22.51 -15.27 -16.64
CA SER A 47 23.27 -14.34 -17.48
C SER A 47 22.79 -12.90 -17.31
N TYR A 48 21.48 -12.71 -17.19
CA TYR A 48 20.89 -11.40 -16.94
C TYR A 48 21.26 -10.85 -15.55
N PHE A 49 21.13 -11.68 -14.50
CA PHE A 49 21.45 -11.28 -13.14
C PHE A 49 22.93 -10.88 -13.00
N GLU A 50 23.85 -11.70 -13.50
CA GLU A 50 25.29 -11.38 -13.48
C GLU A 50 25.58 -10.09 -14.27
N ALA A 51 24.94 -9.89 -15.41
CA ALA A 51 25.12 -8.70 -16.23
C ALA A 51 24.66 -7.41 -15.53
N GLU A 52 23.53 -7.44 -14.83
CA GLU A 52 22.97 -6.26 -14.15
C GLU A 52 23.62 -6.01 -12.77
N THR A 53 24.00 -7.06 -12.04
CA THR A 53 24.51 -6.94 -10.66
C THR A 53 26.03 -6.96 -10.54
N LYS A 54 26.73 -7.43 -11.58
CA LYS A 54 28.18 -7.63 -11.61
C LYS A 54 28.71 -8.60 -10.56
N VAL A 55 27.84 -9.42 -9.96
CA VAL A 55 28.25 -10.56 -9.11
C VAL A 55 28.21 -11.84 -9.90
N LYS A 56 28.99 -12.83 -9.47
CA LYS A 56 29.02 -14.16 -10.08
C LYS A 56 27.93 -15.03 -9.46
N VAL A 57 27.14 -15.69 -10.29
CA VAL A 57 26.19 -16.72 -9.85
C VAL A 57 26.92 -18.05 -9.76
N LEU A 58 26.78 -18.73 -8.62
CA LEU A 58 27.36 -20.03 -8.36
C LEU A 58 26.41 -21.16 -8.77
N HIS A 59 25.13 -20.99 -8.43
CA HIS A 59 24.09 -21.98 -8.65
C HIS A 59 22.73 -21.30 -8.82
N ILE A 60 21.84 -21.95 -9.56
CA ILE A 60 20.42 -21.58 -9.59
C ILE A 60 19.58 -22.86 -9.47
N GLU A 61 18.67 -22.87 -8.51
CA GLU A 61 17.64 -23.88 -8.41
C GLU A 61 16.37 -23.36 -9.07
N CYS A 62 15.65 -24.23 -9.78
CA CYS A 62 14.38 -23.90 -10.42
C CYS A 62 13.32 -24.94 -10.01
N THR A 63 12.27 -24.49 -9.33
CA THR A 63 11.18 -25.33 -8.86
C THR A 63 9.86 -24.88 -9.47
N LYS A 64 9.02 -25.84 -9.86
CA LYS A 64 7.67 -25.54 -10.32
C LYS A 64 6.82 -25.09 -9.14
N GLU A 65 6.35 -23.84 -9.17
CA GLU A 65 5.47 -23.29 -8.13
C GLU A 65 4.01 -23.71 -8.39
N THR A 66 3.51 -23.42 -9.59
CA THR A 66 2.10 -23.62 -9.98
C THR A 66 1.99 -24.01 -11.47
N SER A 67 0.79 -23.93 -12.06
CA SER A 67 0.63 -24.09 -13.50
C SER A 67 1.17 -22.89 -14.30
N SER A 68 1.23 -21.71 -13.67
CA SER A 68 1.55 -20.42 -14.30
C SER A 68 2.98 -19.95 -14.13
N GLY A 69 3.77 -20.50 -13.20
CA GLY A 69 5.12 -19.99 -12.91
C GLY A 69 6.12 -20.97 -12.29
N PHE A 70 7.36 -20.49 -12.21
CA PHE A 70 8.51 -21.14 -11.56
C PHE A 70 9.08 -20.24 -10.47
N ASP A 71 9.55 -20.87 -9.40
CA ASP A 71 10.39 -20.24 -8.39
C ASP A 71 11.86 -20.51 -8.73
N PHE A 72 12.70 -19.50 -8.50
CA PHE A 72 14.15 -19.60 -8.67
C PHE A 72 14.86 -19.22 -7.39
N VAL A 73 15.86 -20.01 -6.99
CA VAL A 73 16.80 -19.63 -5.92
C VAL A 73 18.15 -19.41 -6.56
N ILE A 74 18.59 -18.15 -6.61
CA ILE A 74 19.85 -17.72 -7.20
C ILE A 74 20.89 -17.62 -6.08
N GLU A 75 21.91 -18.47 -6.12
CA GLU A 75 23.07 -18.41 -5.23
C GLU A 75 24.22 -17.65 -5.91
N TYR A 76 24.75 -16.63 -5.25
CA TYR A 76 25.78 -15.76 -5.81
C TYR A 76 26.92 -15.47 -4.82
N GLU A 77 28.10 -15.19 -5.38
CA GLU A 77 29.32 -14.85 -4.64
C GLU A 77 29.54 -13.33 -4.63
N SER A 78 29.71 -12.75 -3.44
CA SER A 78 29.96 -11.31 -3.28
C SER A 78 30.68 -11.01 -1.96
N ASN A 79 31.38 -9.87 -1.89
CA ASN A 79 31.97 -9.40 -0.64
C ASN A 79 30.89 -9.03 0.40
N GLN A 80 29.71 -8.59 -0.07
CA GLN A 80 28.58 -8.19 0.76
C GLN A 80 27.25 -8.66 0.16
N LYS A 81 26.25 -8.90 1.02
CA LYS A 81 24.90 -9.26 0.58
C LYS A 81 24.33 -8.15 -0.30
N LEU A 82 23.79 -8.49 -1.47
CA LEU A 82 23.03 -7.54 -2.27
C LEU A 82 21.74 -7.20 -1.55
N GLU A 83 21.37 -5.94 -1.61
CA GLU A 83 20.10 -5.47 -1.07
C GLU A 83 19.10 -5.32 -2.19
N PHE A 84 17.89 -5.76 -1.93
CA PHE A 84 16.81 -5.78 -2.90
C PHE A 84 15.68 -4.90 -2.40
N THR A 85 15.15 -4.10 -3.32
CA THR A 85 13.89 -3.37 -3.15
C THR A 85 12.88 -4.00 -4.09
N SER A 86 11.77 -4.50 -3.55
CA SER A 86 10.80 -5.29 -4.32
C SER A 86 9.35 -4.96 -3.97
N THR A 87 8.46 -5.05 -4.95
CA THR A 87 7.00 -5.03 -4.77
C THR A 87 6.43 -6.41 -4.43
N ASP A 88 7.27 -7.44 -4.27
CA ASP A 88 6.84 -8.74 -3.74
C ASP A 88 6.61 -8.65 -2.23
N TYR A 89 5.38 -8.31 -1.83
CA TYR A 89 4.99 -8.13 -0.44
C TYR A 89 4.94 -9.44 0.38
N GLU A 90 4.99 -10.61 -0.26
CA GLU A 90 5.14 -11.87 0.47
C GLU A 90 6.47 -11.92 1.23
N LEU A 91 7.52 -11.32 0.66
CA LEU A 91 8.84 -11.25 1.30
C LEU A 91 8.81 -10.43 2.59
N THR A 92 7.79 -9.58 2.78
CA THR A 92 7.58 -8.76 3.98
C THR A 92 6.46 -9.28 4.88
N GLY A 93 5.92 -10.47 4.59
CA GLY A 93 4.89 -11.11 5.42
C GLY A 93 3.50 -10.50 5.29
N ALA A 94 3.27 -9.65 4.29
CA ALA A 94 1.94 -9.13 4.00
C ALA A 94 1.18 -10.09 3.07
N TYR A 95 -0.14 -10.14 3.21
CA TYR A 95 -0.98 -10.93 2.33
C TYR A 95 -0.94 -10.35 0.90
N GLN A 96 -1.02 -11.25 -0.07
CA GLN A 96 -1.17 -10.90 -1.47
C GLN A 96 -2.44 -10.05 -1.63
N THR A 97 -2.42 -9.02 -2.47
CA THR A 97 -3.63 -8.22 -2.74
C THR A 97 -4.32 -8.67 -4.00
N GLY A 98 -3.54 -9.05 -5.01
CA GLY A 98 -4.07 -9.33 -6.33
C GLY A 98 -4.60 -8.06 -7.01
N ARG A 99 -4.03 -7.70 -8.17
CA ARG A 99 -4.20 -6.36 -8.74
C ARG A 99 -5.00 -6.30 -10.04
N TYR A 100 -4.93 -7.35 -10.85
CA TYR A 100 -5.58 -7.44 -12.14
C TYR A 100 -6.31 -8.78 -12.30
N HIS A 101 -7.41 -8.78 -13.05
CA HIS A 101 -8.21 -9.98 -13.31
C HIS A 101 -7.50 -10.99 -14.20
N ASP A 102 -6.64 -10.51 -15.09
CA ASP A 102 -5.97 -11.33 -16.10
C ASP A 102 -4.52 -10.87 -16.33
N LYS A 103 -3.76 -11.77 -16.96
CA LYS A 103 -2.35 -11.58 -17.28
C LYS A 103 -2.13 -10.43 -18.26
N GLU A 104 -2.95 -10.34 -19.30
CA GLU A 104 -2.79 -9.35 -20.39
C GLU A 104 -2.91 -7.93 -19.86
N THR A 105 -3.91 -7.68 -19.01
CA THR A 105 -4.12 -6.40 -18.33
C THR A 105 -2.95 -6.07 -17.40
N CYS A 106 -2.42 -7.05 -16.67
CA CYS A 106 -1.22 -6.85 -15.85
C CYS A 106 -0.01 -6.46 -16.71
N GLU A 107 0.27 -7.22 -17.77
CA GLU A 107 1.42 -6.99 -18.65
C GLU A 107 1.33 -5.64 -19.37
N LYS A 108 0.12 -5.25 -19.79
CA LYS A 108 -0.15 -3.93 -20.39
C LYS A 108 0.18 -2.78 -19.43
N ASN A 109 -0.07 -2.96 -18.13
CA ASN A 109 0.16 -1.92 -17.11
C ASN A 109 1.55 -2.00 -16.47
N LEU A 110 2.30 -3.10 -16.66
CA LEU A 110 3.63 -3.31 -16.09
C LEU A 110 4.62 -2.17 -16.41
N PRO A 111 4.70 -1.61 -17.64
CA PRO A 111 5.59 -0.47 -17.92
C PRO A 111 5.28 0.77 -17.08
N THR A 112 4.01 1.07 -16.85
CA THR A 112 3.58 2.19 -15.99
C THR A 112 4.05 1.95 -14.55
N GLN A 113 3.94 0.73 -14.04
CA GLN A 113 4.39 0.37 -12.69
C GLN A 113 5.91 0.42 -12.55
N ILE A 114 6.65 0.00 -13.58
CA ILE A 114 8.10 0.16 -13.65
C ILE A 114 8.49 1.64 -13.55
N ASN A 115 7.81 2.51 -14.30
CA ASN A 115 8.09 3.95 -14.28
C ASN A 115 7.81 4.56 -12.90
N ILE A 116 6.71 4.20 -12.26
CA ILE A 116 6.39 4.64 -10.88
C ILE A 116 7.46 4.15 -9.91
N PHE A 117 7.83 2.86 -9.97
CA PHE A 117 8.86 2.28 -9.12
C PHE A 117 10.21 2.99 -9.29
N GLN A 118 10.64 3.22 -10.53
CA GLN A 118 11.89 3.92 -10.84
C GLN A 118 11.86 5.37 -10.35
N ALA A 119 10.75 6.07 -10.59
CA ALA A 119 10.58 7.45 -10.17
C ALA A 119 10.62 7.59 -8.64
N ALA A 120 9.99 6.66 -7.90
CA ALA A 120 9.95 6.65 -6.45
C ALA A 120 11.28 6.21 -5.83
N THR A 121 11.81 5.06 -6.28
CA THR A 121 12.96 4.42 -5.62
C THR A 121 14.31 4.94 -6.10
N LYS A 122 14.35 5.54 -7.30
CA LYS A 122 15.57 5.89 -8.06
C LYS A 122 16.44 4.68 -8.44
N LEU A 123 15.88 3.46 -8.37
CA LEU A 123 16.57 2.22 -8.74
C LEU A 123 16.09 1.72 -10.09
N LYS A 124 17.00 1.16 -10.89
CA LYS A 124 16.65 0.45 -12.13
C LYS A 124 16.20 -0.98 -11.80
N PRO A 125 14.99 -1.42 -12.21
CA PRO A 125 14.58 -2.80 -12.04
C PRO A 125 15.49 -3.77 -12.79
N ILE A 126 15.74 -4.91 -12.15
CA ILE A 126 16.40 -6.07 -12.75
C ILE A 126 15.36 -7.12 -13.14
N PHE A 127 14.29 -7.29 -12.37
CA PHE A 127 13.21 -8.21 -12.72
C PHE A 127 11.89 -7.45 -12.69
N SER A 128 11.06 -7.69 -13.70
CA SER A 128 9.73 -7.11 -13.80
C SER A 128 8.83 -8.06 -14.58
N TYR A 129 7.81 -8.61 -13.93
CA TYR A 129 6.88 -9.57 -14.54
C TYR A 129 5.53 -9.58 -13.82
N CYS A 130 4.54 -10.20 -14.46
CA CYS A 130 3.24 -10.45 -13.84
C CYS A 130 3.18 -11.86 -13.26
N ARG A 131 2.89 -11.95 -11.97
CA ARG A 131 2.71 -13.21 -11.22
C ARG A 131 1.22 -13.46 -11.02
N SER A 132 0.80 -14.71 -11.19
CA SER A 132 -0.54 -15.16 -10.81
C SER A 132 -0.50 -15.78 -9.41
N HIS A 133 -1.50 -15.44 -8.61
CA HIS A 133 -1.75 -16.04 -7.32
C HIS A 133 -2.89 -17.05 -7.42
N GLU A 134 -2.60 -18.22 -7.98
CA GLU A 134 -3.60 -19.27 -8.17
C GLU A 134 -4.27 -19.71 -6.84
N LYS A 135 -3.59 -19.51 -5.70
CA LYS A 135 -4.09 -19.85 -4.35
C LYS A 135 -5.23 -18.96 -3.82
N PHE A 136 -5.54 -17.82 -4.42
CA PHE A 136 -6.76 -17.05 -4.06
C PHE A 136 -8.05 -17.84 -4.31
N SER A 137 -8.01 -18.85 -5.17
CA SER A 137 -9.16 -19.71 -5.46
C SER A 137 -9.46 -20.77 -4.39
N THR A 138 -8.63 -20.92 -3.34
CA THR A 138 -8.65 -22.09 -2.44
C THR A 138 -8.51 -21.75 -0.95
N ILE A 139 -9.17 -20.69 -0.47
CA ILE A 139 -9.28 -20.43 0.97
C ILE A 139 -10.40 -21.30 1.60
N GLY A 140 -10.10 -22.57 1.80
CA GLY A 140 -10.79 -23.49 2.72
C GLY A 140 -12.17 -24.05 2.29
N PRO A 141 -12.58 -25.21 2.84
CA PRO A 141 -13.93 -25.74 2.66
C PRO A 141 -14.93 -24.86 3.44
N GLY A 142 -15.57 -23.91 2.77
CA GLY A 142 -16.68 -23.13 3.34
C GLY A 142 -16.76 -21.66 2.95
N HIS A 143 -15.68 -21.07 2.42
CA HIS A 143 -15.66 -19.67 2.01
C HIS A 143 -15.14 -19.52 0.57
N SER A 144 -15.96 -19.94 -0.40
CA SER A 144 -15.81 -19.48 -1.78
C SER A 144 -16.21 -18.01 -1.84
N LEU A 145 -15.27 -17.11 -1.51
CA LEU A 145 -15.34 -15.73 -1.98
C LEU A 145 -15.54 -15.78 -3.50
N ASN A 146 -16.49 -15.00 -4.00
CA ASN A 146 -16.93 -15.04 -5.40
C ASN A 146 -15.74 -14.93 -6.36
N ILE A 147 -15.28 -16.08 -6.90
CA ILE A 147 -14.13 -16.20 -7.81
C ILE A 147 -14.28 -15.31 -9.06
N ARG A 148 -15.52 -14.92 -9.41
CA ARG A 148 -15.82 -14.09 -10.59
C ARG A 148 -15.12 -12.72 -10.58
N ASN A 149 -14.85 -12.15 -9.41
CA ASN A 149 -14.22 -10.82 -9.29
C ASN A 149 -12.80 -10.87 -8.71
N ALA A 150 -12.23 -12.06 -8.53
CA ALA A 150 -10.87 -12.18 -8.03
C ALA A 150 -9.88 -11.50 -9.00
N LYS A 151 -8.87 -10.85 -8.45
CA LYS A 151 -7.78 -10.20 -9.20
C LYS A 151 -6.47 -10.95 -9.00
N PRO A 152 -6.30 -12.17 -9.52
CA PRO A 152 -5.18 -13.02 -9.12
C PRO A 152 -3.82 -12.53 -9.63
N TRP A 153 -3.74 -11.52 -10.50
CA TRP A 153 -2.48 -11.10 -11.12
C TRP A 153 -1.89 -9.85 -10.47
N GLU A 154 -0.60 -9.85 -10.18
CA GLU A 154 0.12 -8.69 -9.68
C GLU A 154 1.47 -8.46 -10.39
N PRO A 155 1.93 -7.19 -10.49
CA PRO A 155 3.25 -6.88 -11.01
C PRO A 155 4.31 -7.05 -9.90
N ILE A 156 5.29 -7.92 -10.16
CA ILE A 156 6.48 -8.09 -9.35
C ILE A 156 7.62 -7.32 -9.98
N ILE A 157 8.12 -6.31 -9.26
CA ILE A 157 9.23 -5.46 -9.69
C ILE A 157 10.31 -5.55 -8.63
N THR A 158 11.52 -5.95 -9.01
CA THR A 158 12.68 -6.01 -8.12
C THR A 158 13.86 -5.25 -8.70
N ALA A 159 14.52 -4.46 -7.85
CA ALA A 159 15.77 -3.78 -8.15
C ALA A 159 16.83 -4.06 -7.10
N VAL A 160 18.10 -3.96 -7.50
CA VAL A 160 19.25 -4.04 -6.59
C VAL A 160 19.62 -2.63 -6.11
N GLY A 161 19.78 -2.50 -4.80
CA GLY A 161 20.19 -1.27 -4.13
C GLY A 161 19.28 -0.88 -2.97
N ARG A 162 19.79 0.02 -2.14
CA ARG A 162 19.00 0.71 -1.11
C ARG A 162 18.24 1.87 -1.72
N SER A 163 16.98 2.00 -1.37
CA SER A 163 16.21 3.21 -1.59
C SER A 163 15.80 3.83 -0.24
N PRO A 164 15.76 5.17 -0.12
CA PRO A 164 15.25 5.83 1.09
C PRO A 164 13.77 5.57 1.34
N VAL A 165 13.03 5.12 0.32
CA VAL A 165 11.63 4.68 0.40
C VAL A 165 11.53 3.23 -0.01
N LYS A 166 10.58 2.50 0.55
CA LYS A 166 10.32 1.10 0.19
C LYS A 166 8.87 0.96 -0.29
N PRO A 167 8.59 0.02 -1.20
CA PRO A 167 7.22 -0.41 -1.48
C PRO A 167 6.56 -0.88 -0.19
N ILE A 168 5.34 -0.41 0.05
CA ILE A 168 4.53 -0.77 1.22
C ILE A 168 3.10 -1.06 0.74
N LEU A 169 2.56 -2.16 1.23
CA LEU A 169 1.13 -2.43 1.23
C LEU A 169 0.53 -1.82 2.50
N GLY A 170 -0.26 -0.76 2.34
CA GLY A 170 -0.91 -0.03 3.43
C GLY A 170 -2.03 -0.76 4.14
N GLY A 171 -2.37 -1.96 3.67
CA GLY A 171 -3.57 -2.68 4.05
C GLY A 171 -4.77 -2.27 3.21
N TYR A 172 -5.94 -2.54 3.77
CA TYR A 172 -7.22 -2.46 3.09
C TYR A 172 -8.06 -1.31 3.68
N LEU A 173 -8.53 -0.43 2.82
CA LEU A 173 -9.52 0.58 3.17
C LEU A 173 -10.90 0.03 2.90
N TYR A 174 -11.65 -0.18 3.97
CA TYR A 174 -13.09 -0.40 3.87
C TYR A 174 -13.75 0.95 3.64
N TYR A 175 -14.40 1.09 2.50
CA TYR A 175 -15.04 2.33 2.12
C TYR A 175 -16.45 2.00 1.62
N SER A 176 -17.42 2.60 2.28
CA SER A 176 -18.79 2.60 1.81
C SER A 176 -18.81 3.32 0.46
N LYS A 177 -19.45 2.74 -0.57
CA LYS A 177 -19.41 3.31 -1.94
C LYS A 177 -19.84 4.79 -1.92
N PRO A 178 -18.99 5.72 -2.40
CA PRO A 178 -19.31 7.14 -2.39
C PRO A 178 -20.52 7.49 -3.27
N ILE A 179 -21.27 8.50 -2.85
CA ILE A 179 -22.27 9.22 -3.63
C ILE A 179 -21.61 10.51 -4.11
N ASN A 180 -21.64 10.76 -5.41
CA ASN A 180 -21.09 11.96 -6.04
C ASN A 180 -19.58 12.17 -5.82
N MET A 181 -18.82 11.09 -5.61
CA MET A 181 -17.37 11.09 -5.71
C MET A 181 -16.95 9.89 -6.55
N THR A 182 -16.08 10.13 -7.50
CA THR A 182 -15.50 9.11 -8.38
C THR A 182 -14.27 8.48 -7.75
N ASP A 183 -13.90 7.28 -8.20
CA ASP A 183 -12.66 6.63 -7.77
C ASP A 183 -11.42 7.47 -8.09
N ILE A 184 -11.47 8.29 -9.15
CA ILE A 184 -10.41 9.24 -9.53
C ILE A 184 -10.28 10.34 -8.48
N GLU A 185 -11.39 10.94 -8.06
CA GLU A 185 -11.37 11.99 -7.02
C GLU A 185 -10.89 11.44 -5.67
N LEU A 186 -11.29 10.22 -5.32
CA LEU A 186 -10.79 9.55 -4.11
C LEU A 186 -9.28 9.27 -4.22
N PHE A 187 -8.83 8.77 -5.38
CA PHE A 187 -7.41 8.55 -5.66
C PHE A 187 -6.60 9.84 -5.54
N ASP A 188 -7.04 10.93 -6.16
CA ASP A 188 -6.33 12.21 -6.14
C ASP A 188 -6.30 12.84 -4.74
N SER A 189 -7.39 12.70 -3.98
CA SER A 189 -7.46 13.13 -2.59
C SER A 189 -6.47 12.36 -1.71
N LEU A 190 -6.45 11.03 -1.81
CA LEU A 190 -5.52 10.18 -1.06
C LEU A 190 -4.07 10.40 -1.50
N LYS A 191 -3.82 10.54 -2.81
CA LYS A 191 -2.49 10.84 -3.35
C LYS A 191 -1.93 12.13 -2.73
N SER A 192 -2.73 13.19 -2.75
CA SER A 192 -2.34 14.49 -2.18
C SER A 192 -2.04 14.37 -0.68
N ALA A 193 -2.83 13.59 0.05
CA ALA A 193 -2.63 13.38 1.49
C ALA A 193 -1.39 12.52 1.79
N MET A 194 -1.12 11.49 0.99
CA MET A 194 0.10 10.67 1.08
C MET A 194 1.35 11.50 0.82
N GLU A 195 1.34 12.36 -0.21
CA GLU A 195 2.45 13.25 -0.56
C GLU A 195 2.80 14.20 0.60
N ARG A 196 1.78 14.82 1.24
CA ARG A 196 1.97 15.64 2.45
C ARG A 196 2.59 14.84 3.61
N ASN A 197 2.30 13.55 3.69
CA ASN A 197 2.79 12.65 4.73
C ASN A 197 4.11 11.95 4.37
N GLY A 198 4.82 12.42 3.33
CA GLY A 198 6.11 11.87 2.92
C GLY A 198 6.01 10.46 2.33
N ALA A 199 4.91 10.17 1.63
CA ALA A 199 4.70 8.93 0.90
C ALA A 199 4.28 9.22 -0.55
N ILE A 200 4.56 8.28 -1.45
CA ILE A 200 4.17 8.37 -2.86
C ILE A 200 3.12 7.28 -3.11
N LEU A 201 1.88 7.68 -3.34
CA LEU A 201 0.84 6.72 -3.72
C LEU A 201 1.18 6.11 -5.09
N ALA A 202 1.29 4.78 -5.14
CA ALA A 202 1.57 4.04 -6.36
C ALA A 202 0.27 3.75 -7.10
N ASP A 203 -0.70 3.18 -6.39
CA ASP A 203 -2.03 2.84 -6.92
C ASP A 203 -3.03 2.45 -5.83
N LEU A 204 -4.28 2.33 -6.25
CA LEU A 204 -5.39 1.79 -5.49
C LEU A 204 -6.00 0.60 -6.24
N VAL A 205 -6.20 -0.50 -5.53
CA VAL A 205 -6.89 -1.68 -6.08
C VAL A 205 -8.23 -1.81 -5.40
N PHE A 206 -9.29 -1.41 -6.11
CA PHE A 206 -10.66 -1.56 -5.67
C PHE A 206 -11.12 -3.01 -5.84
N ASP A 207 -11.55 -3.66 -4.78
CA ASP A 207 -12.16 -4.98 -4.79
C ASP A 207 -13.69 -4.84 -4.62
N ASP A 208 -14.39 -5.06 -5.73
CA ASP A 208 -15.86 -5.04 -5.81
C ASP A 208 -16.49 -6.37 -5.36
N SER A 209 -15.70 -7.34 -4.90
CA SER A 209 -16.21 -8.65 -4.45
C SER A 209 -16.88 -8.58 -3.07
N PHE A 210 -16.60 -7.52 -2.30
CA PHE A 210 -17.22 -7.26 -1.01
C PHE A 210 -18.39 -6.27 -1.14
N ILE A 211 -19.44 -6.48 -0.35
CA ILE A 211 -20.60 -5.57 -0.27
C ILE A 211 -20.18 -4.18 0.25
N LEU A 212 -19.14 -4.15 1.08
CA LEU A 212 -18.37 -2.96 1.42
C LEU A 212 -17.19 -2.89 0.44
N GLY A 213 -16.99 -1.78 -0.27
CA GLY A 213 -15.84 -1.66 -1.15
C GLY A 213 -14.56 -1.81 -0.33
N GLU A 214 -13.65 -2.67 -0.75
CA GLU A 214 -12.34 -2.83 -0.13
C GLU A 214 -11.29 -2.28 -1.11
N THR A 215 -10.40 -1.40 -0.64
CA THR A 215 -9.31 -0.87 -1.49
C THR A 215 -7.97 -1.23 -0.91
N SER A 216 -7.15 -1.95 -1.65
CA SER A 216 -5.73 -2.11 -1.30
C SER A 216 -4.96 -0.85 -1.65
N VAL A 217 -4.20 -0.31 -0.71
CA VAL A 217 -3.39 0.90 -0.92
C VAL A 217 -1.93 0.53 -1.09
N HIS A 218 -1.37 0.81 -2.25
CA HIS A 218 0.05 0.58 -2.52
C HIS A 218 0.78 1.92 -2.60
N TYR A 219 1.89 2.04 -1.88
CA TYR A 219 2.68 3.27 -1.86
C TYR A 219 4.15 3.03 -1.58
N PHE A 220 4.95 4.08 -1.72
CA PHE A 220 6.35 4.11 -1.33
C PHE A 220 6.54 5.07 -0.16
N SER A 221 7.18 4.62 0.92
CA SER A 221 7.56 5.50 2.03
C SER A 221 8.75 4.95 2.81
N SER A 222 9.37 5.80 3.64
CA SER A 222 10.42 5.41 4.58
C SER A 222 9.87 4.69 5.82
N SER A 223 8.56 4.85 6.11
CA SER A 223 7.88 4.23 7.24
C SER A 223 6.46 3.80 6.86
N LEU A 224 5.91 2.82 7.58
CA LEU A 224 4.49 2.47 7.48
C LEU A 224 3.63 3.68 7.86
N LYS A 225 2.56 3.90 7.09
CA LYS A 225 1.51 4.89 7.33
C LYS A 225 0.25 4.16 7.78
N SER A 226 -0.38 4.63 8.84
CA SER A 226 -1.71 4.17 9.25
C SER A 226 -2.73 4.86 8.35
N ILE A 227 -3.42 4.15 7.48
CA ILE A 227 -4.43 4.73 6.58
C ILE A 227 -5.75 4.10 6.98
N HIS A 228 -6.73 4.92 7.34
CA HIS A 228 -8.03 4.42 7.74
C HIS A 228 -9.14 5.39 7.34
N MET A 229 -10.35 4.88 7.38
CA MET A 229 -11.57 5.57 7.00
C MET A 229 -12.52 5.49 8.20
N GLU A 230 -12.92 6.63 8.75
CA GLU A 230 -13.91 6.74 9.81
C GLU A 230 -15.29 7.16 9.28
N GLN A 231 -16.33 6.42 9.67
CA GLN A 231 -17.72 6.88 9.57
C GLN A 231 -17.99 7.87 10.70
N VAL A 232 -18.18 9.14 10.36
CA VAL A 232 -18.31 10.21 11.37
C VAL A 232 -19.74 10.71 11.55
N THR A 233 -20.61 10.61 10.55
CA THR A 233 -22.03 10.95 10.74
C THR A 233 -22.95 9.95 10.07
N ARG A 234 -24.17 9.87 10.59
CA ARG A 234 -25.29 9.14 10.00
C ARG A 234 -26.48 10.09 9.83
N THR A 235 -27.05 10.14 8.63
CA THR A 235 -28.21 10.97 8.31
C THR A 235 -29.28 10.19 7.58
N ALA A 236 -30.55 10.58 7.76
CA ALA A 236 -31.67 9.90 7.10
C ALA A 236 -31.76 10.23 5.60
N LYS A 237 -31.22 11.38 5.17
CA LYS A 237 -31.30 11.87 3.78
C LYS A 237 -29.93 12.16 3.19
N ALA A 238 -29.82 12.00 1.87
CA ALA A 238 -28.59 12.28 1.11
C ALA A 238 -28.20 13.76 1.19
N GLU A 239 -29.16 14.67 1.08
CA GLU A 239 -28.91 16.12 1.08
C GLU A 239 -28.35 16.59 2.43
N GLN A 240 -28.82 15.98 3.53
CA GLN A 240 -28.28 16.25 4.87
C GLN A 240 -26.83 15.82 4.99
N CYS A 241 -26.49 14.62 4.49
CA CYS A 241 -25.11 14.17 4.47
C CYS A 241 -24.23 15.11 3.63
N LEU A 242 -24.68 15.44 2.41
CA LEU A 242 -23.92 16.29 1.49
C LEU A 242 -23.67 17.69 2.08
N SER A 243 -24.68 18.27 2.74
CA SER A 243 -24.52 19.54 3.44
C SER A 243 -23.47 19.46 4.55
N GLN A 244 -23.49 18.39 5.35
CA GLN A 244 -22.49 18.17 6.40
C GLN A 244 -21.09 17.88 5.85
N ALA A 245 -20.99 17.24 4.68
CA ALA A 245 -19.71 17.02 4.01
C ALA A 245 -19.07 18.35 3.57
N GLU A 246 -19.85 19.26 2.99
CA GLU A 246 -19.37 20.60 2.61
C GLU A 246 -18.99 21.44 3.82
N GLU A 247 -19.77 21.36 4.90
CA GLU A 247 -19.41 21.99 6.17
C GLU A 247 -18.09 21.43 6.68
N ALA A 248 -17.94 20.10 6.76
CA ALA A 248 -16.72 19.44 7.20
C ALA A 248 -15.50 19.87 6.39
N LYS A 249 -15.61 19.91 5.05
CA LYS A 249 -14.54 20.37 4.15
C LYS A 249 -14.09 21.79 4.48
N SER A 250 -15.01 22.69 4.84
CA SER A 250 -14.69 24.11 5.06
C SER A 250 -13.68 24.33 6.19
N TRP A 251 -13.76 23.56 7.28
CA TRP A 251 -12.85 23.68 8.41
C TRP A 251 -11.73 22.61 8.39
N LEU A 252 -12.00 21.37 7.94
CA LEU A 252 -10.98 20.33 7.87
C LEU A 252 -9.90 20.61 6.81
N ASN A 253 -10.23 21.24 5.68
CA ASN A 253 -9.22 21.53 4.65
C ASN A 253 -8.24 22.64 5.05
N SER A 254 -8.52 23.37 6.14
CA SER A 254 -7.70 24.49 6.60
C SER A 254 -6.61 24.12 7.61
N ILE A 255 -6.59 22.86 8.07
CA ILE A 255 -5.60 22.39 9.06
C ILE A 255 -4.29 21.96 8.37
N ASN A 256 -3.20 21.86 9.14
CA ASN A 256 -1.87 21.57 8.61
C ASN A 256 -1.74 20.21 7.91
N ASN A 257 -2.52 19.21 8.32
CA ASN A 257 -2.61 17.91 7.67
C ASN A 257 -4.09 17.56 7.45
N PRO A 258 -4.70 18.03 6.35
CA PRO A 258 -6.11 17.82 6.13
C PRO A 258 -6.40 16.36 5.76
N PRO A 259 -7.52 15.79 6.23
CA PRO A 259 -7.94 14.44 5.88
C PRO A 259 -8.17 14.30 4.38
N PHE A 260 -8.22 13.05 3.91
CA PHE A 260 -8.58 12.71 2.54
C PHE A 260 -10.00 12.15 2.46
N GLY A 261 -10.58 12.11 1.27
CA GLY A 261 -11.83 11.40 1.02
C GLY A 261 -12.95 11.80 1.98
N ILE A 262 -13.33 13.08 2.03
CA ILE A 262 -14.54 13.53 2.74
C ILE A 262 -15.73 13.35 1.81
N TYR A 263 -16.53 12.31 2.04
CA TYR A 263 -17.63 11.96 1.13
C TYR A 263 -18.81 11.31 1.83
N CYS A 264 -19.98 11.37 1.18
CA CYS A 264 -21.18 10.69 1.62
C CYS A 264 -21.31 9.32 0.97
N ALA A 265 -21.63 8.29 1.73
CA ALA A 265 -21.94 6.98 1.19
C ALA A 265 -23.43 6.66 1.31
N ALA A 266 -23.91 5.86 0.37
CA ALA A 266 -25.28 5.38 0.37
C ALA A 266 -25.54 4.41 1.54
N PRO A 267 -26.81 4.27 1.95
CA PRO A 267 -27.25 3.25 2.89
C PRO A 267 -26.71 1.87 2.51
N GLN A 268 -26.27 1.13 3.52
CA GLN A 268 -25.73 -0.23 3.37
C GLN A 268 -26.70 -1.26 3.94
N PHE A 269 -26.45 -2.54 3.65
CA PHE A 269 -27.33 -3.62 4.10
C PHE A 269 -27.57 -3.56 5.61
N GLY A 270 -28.83 -3.37 6.02
CA GLY A 270 -29.22 -3.27 7.43
C GLY A 270 -29.07 -1.89 8.07
N GLN A 271 -28.60 -0.88 7.35
CA GLN A 271 -28.55 0.52 7.83
C GLN A 271 -29.29 1.44 6.86
N PRO A 272 -30.42 2.04 7.24
CA PRO A 272 -31.20 2.94 6.37
C PRO A 272 -30.53 4.31 6.16
N GLU A 273 -29.45 4.62 6.88
CA GLU A 273 -28.85 5.95 6.91
C GLU A 273 -27.73 6.13 5.86
N PHE A 274 -27.65 7.33 5.32
CA PHE A 274 -26.48 7.84 4.61
C PHE A 274 -25.36 8.11 5.61
N SER A 275 -24.12 7.95 5.19
CA SER A 275 -22.98 8.11 6.09
C SER A 275 -21.92 9.06 5.56
N LEU A 276 -21.51 10.03 6.37
CA LEU A 276 -20.32 10.82 6.08
C LEU A 276 -19.08 10.03 6.50
N ASN A 277 -18.17 9.92 5.56
CA ASN A 277 -16.95 9.14 5.65
C ASN A 277 -15.76 10.09 5.46
N ILE A 278 -14.75 10.00 6.34
CA ILE A 278 -13.53 10.81 6.32
C ILE A 278 -12.29 9.93 6.49
N GLY A 279 -11.35 10.03 5.55
CA GLY A 279 -10.08 9.31 5.56
C GLY A 279 -8.95 10.06 6.25
N PHE A 280 -8.13 9.35 7.02
CA PHE A 280 -7.00 9.92 7.78
C PHE A 280 -5.69 9.16 7.51
N ILE A 281 -4.56 9.88 7.55
CA ILE A 281 -3.22 9.30 7.39
C ILE A 281 -2.36 9.57 8.62
N ASN A 282 -1.81 8.49 9.16
CA ASN A 282 -1.26 8.39 10.51
C ASN A 282 -2.38 8.59 11.55
N ASN A 283 -2.14 8.27 12.83
CA ASN A 283 -3.11 8.53 13.88
C ASN A 283 -3.23 10.05 14.04
N GLU A 284 -4.02 10.69 13.19
CA GLU A 284 -4.08 12.14 13.11
C GLU A 284 -4.54 12.72 14.45
N SER A 285 -4.01 13.89 14.75
CA SER A 285 -4.34 14.74 15.90
C SER A 285 -5.83 15.07 16.04
N ILE A 286 -6.66 14.69 15.07
CA ILE A 286 -8.10 14.94 15.04
C ILE A 286 -8.82 13.82 15.76
N SER A 287 -9.39 14.13 16.92
CA SER A 287 -10.30 13.24 17.64
C SER A 287 -11.74 13.69 17.44
N ALA A 288 -12.60 12.75 17.05
CA ALA A 288 -14.04 12.94 17.00
C ALA A 288 -14.70 12.33 18.26
N LYS A 289 -15.59 13.07 18.91
CA LYS A 289 -16.32 12.61 20.10
C LYS A 289 -17.75 13.14 20.08
N ASP A 290 -18.71 12.30 20.42
CA ASP A 290 -20.09 12.73 20.53
C ASP A 290 -20.29 13.57 21.81
N ALA A 291 -21.03 14.67 21.68
CA ALA A 291 -21.51 15.46 22.79
C ALA A 291 -22.57 14.68 23.59
N ILE A 292 -22.84 15.12 24.82
CA ILE A 292 -23.83 14.47 25.69
C ILE A 292 -25.26 14.92 25.33
N ASP A 293 -25.40 16.12 24.75
CA ASP A 293 -26.69 16.69 24.37
C ASP A 293 -27.36 15.90 23.24
N GLU A 294 -28.61 15.47 23.48
CA GLU A 294 -29.44 14.67 22.58
C GLU A 294 -30.61 15.47 22.01
N PHE A 295 -30.90 15.26 20.73
CA PHE A 295 -31.97 15.93 20.00
C PHE A 295 -32.91 14.93 19.33
N ASP A 296 -34.20 15.25 19.27
CA ASP A 296 -35.21 14.36 18.67
C ASP A 296 -35.16 14.34 17.14
N THR A 297 -34.67 15.41 16.52
CA THR A 297 -34.63 15.54 15.06
C THR A 297 -33.31 16.15 14.58
N PHE A 298 -32.96 15.84 13.33
CA PHE A 298 -31.81 16.46 12.68
C PHE A 298 -31.88 17.98 12.67
N GLN A 299 -33.06 18.55 12.39
CA GLN A 299 -33.23 20.01 12.33
C GLN A 299 -33.01 20.68 13.69
N ASP A 300 -33.47 20.03 14.76
CA ASP A 300 -33.28 20.51 16.11
C ASP A 300 -31.81 20.47 16.53
N CYS A 301 -31.11 19.39 16.19
CA CYS A 301 -29.66 19.29 16.35
C CYS A 301 -28.93 20.43 15.60
N GLU A 302 -29.27 20.67 14.33
CA GLU A 302 -28.62 21.72 13.52
C GLU A 302 -28.84 23.13 14.10
N ILE A 303 -30.01 23.42 14.65
CA ILE A 303 -30.33 24.71 15.29
C ILE A 303 -29.43 24.95 16.51
N HIS A 304 -29.21 23.92 17.33
CA HIS A 304 -28.45 24.03 18.58
C HIS A 304 -26.96 23.68 18.44
N LYS A 305 -26.53 23.18 17.27
CA LYS A 305 -25.17 22.70 17.00
C LYS A 305 -24.08 23.72 17.38
N ALA A 306 -24.26 24.98 17.00
CA ALA A 306 -23.30 26.05 17.27
C ALA A 306 -23.11 26.30 18.78
N GLU A 307 -24.20 26.23 19.55
CA GLU A 307 -24.16 26.35 21.00
C GLU A 307 -23.42 25.17 21.64
N VAL A 308 -23.72 23.94 21.22
CA VAL A 308 -23.01 22.73 21.70
C VAL A 308 -21.52 22.81 21.40
N VAL A 309 -21.13 23.23 20.19
CA VAL A 309 -19.73 23.44 19.82
C VAL A 309 -19.07 24.49 20.72
N GLN A 310 -19.72 25.65 20.93
CA GLN A 310 -19.17 26.71 21.77
C GLN A 310 -18.96 26.27 23.22
N ASN A 311 -19.93 25.54 23.79
CA ASN A 311 -19.87 25.02 25.16
C ASN A 311 -18.75 23.99 25.37
N ASN A 312 -18.31 23.33 24.30
CA ASN A 312 -17.26 22.29 24.33
C ASN A 312 -15.87 22.79 23.86
N ALA A 313 -15.70 24.07 23.56
CA ALA A 313 -14.41 24.63 23.10
C ALA A 313 -13.33 24.74 24.21
N GLY A 314 -13.68 24.42 25.46
CA GLY A 314 -13.02 24.90 26.68
C GLY A 314 -11.75 24.20 27.19
N SER A 315 -10.92 23.54 26.36
CA SER A 315 -9.64 22.98 26.85
C SER A 315 -8.42 23.71 26.28
N SER A 316 -7.40 23.95 27.10
CA SER A 316 -6.13 24.55 26.66
C SER A 316 -5.32 23.63 25.73
N LEU A 317 -5.55 22.32 25.78
CA LEU A 317 -4.76 21.28 25.11
C LEU A 317 -5.32 20.87 23.74
N LYS A 318 -6.59 21.15 23.45
CA LYS A 318 -7.25 20.80 22.19
C LYS A 318 -7.92 22.02 21.57
N LEU A 319 -7.71 22.21 20.27
CA LEU A 319 -8.43 23.16 19.43
C LEU A 319 -9.70 22.47 18.92
N LEU A 320 -10.88 22.99 19.26
CA LEU A 320 -12.13 22.52 18.65
C LEU A 320 -12.22 23.08 17.23
N LEU A 321 -12.44 22.20 16.25
CA LEU A 321 -12.53 22.54 14.83
C LEU A 321 -13.97 22.80 14.39
N GLY A 322 -14.92 22.00 14.90
CA GLY A 322 -16.32 22.07 14.52
C GLY A 322 -17.16 20.95 15.12
N GLY A 323 -18.41 20.85 14.69
CA GLY A 323 -19.33 19.80 15.10
C GLY A 323 -20.31 19.45 13.98
N LEU A 324 -20.73 18.19 13.95
CA LEU A 324 -21.63 17.64 12.93
C LEU A 324 -22.76 16.85 13.59
N CYS A 325 -23.99 16.95 13.07
CA CYS A 325 -25.13 16.21 13.59
C CYS A 325 -25.13 14.76 13.09
N THR A 326 -25.17 13.79 14.01
CA THR A 326 -25.18 12.36 13.71
C THR A 326 -26.33 11.65 14.40
N TYR A 327 -26.93 10.67 13.73
CA TYR A 327 -27.95 9.81 14.30
C TYR A 327 -27.34 8.63 15.07
N GLU A 328 -27.71 8.47 16.34
CA GLU A 328 -27.31 7.35 17.17
C GLU A 328 -28.41 6.28 17.24
N GLN A 329 -28.11 5.09 16.72
CA GLN A 329 -29.06 3.98 16.63
C GLN A 329 -29.46 3.38 17.98
N ASN A 330 -28.61 3.51 19.02
CA ASN A 330 -28.88 2.95 20.34
C ASN A 330 -29.94 3.76 21.09
N THR A 331 -29.90 5.08 20.95
CA THR A 331 -30.78 6.02 21.64
C THR A 331 -31.93 6.52 20.75
N TYR A 332 -31.84 6.30 19.43
CA TYR A 332 -32.75 6.85 18.42
C TYR A 332 -32.79 8.39 18.47
N LYS A 333 -31.66 9.01 18.82
CA LYS A 333 -31.49 10.47 18.94
C LYS A 333 -30.44 10.98 17.97
N TYR A 334 -30.44 12.30 17.79
CA TYR A 334 -29.36 13.02 17.14
C TYR A 334 -28.42 13.59 18.19
N LEU A 335 -27.12 13.51 17.91
CA LEU A 335 -26.03 14.05 18.72
C LEU A 335 -25.17 14.98 17.87
N VAL A 336 -24.42 15.87 18.51
CA VAL A 336 -23.35 16.62 17.84
C VAL A 336 -22.04 15.87 18.03
N ARG A 337 -21.48 15.34 16.94
CA ARG A 337 -20.10 14.81 16.90
C ARG A 337 -19.12 15.96 16.76
N LEU A 338 -18.35 16.19 17.81
CA LEU A 338 -17.37 17.25 17.93
C LEU A 338 -16.01 16.80 17.38
N PHE A 339 -15.37 17.65 16.58
CA PHE A 339 -14.04 17.41 16.02
C PHE A 339 -13.03 18.33 16.68
N SER A 340 -11.93 17.77 17.17
CA SER A 340 -10.91 18.52 17.89
C SER A 340 -9.51 18.08 17.49
N GLN A 341 -8.57 19.02 17.43
CA GLN A 341 -7.17 18.80 17.14
C GLN A 341 -6.30 19.03 18.39
N GLU A 342 -5.29 18.19 18.66
CA GLU A 342 -4.24 18.56 19.63
C GLU A 342 -3.47 19.80 19.15
N LYS A 343 -3.18 20.74 20.06
CA LYS A 343 -2.51 22.01 19.74
C LYS A 343 -1.00 21.89 19.58
#